data_AF-A0A3D5KHB6-F1
#
_entry.id   AF-A0A3D5KHB6-F1
#
_cell.length_a   1.000
_cell.length_b   1.000
_cell.length_c   1.000
_cell.angle_alpha   90.00
_cell.angle_beta   90.00
_cell.angle_gamma   90.00
#
_symmetry.space_group_name_H-M   'P 1'
#
loop_
_entity.id
_entity.type
_entity.pdbx_description
1 polymer ?
#
loop_
_entity_poly.entity_id
_entity_poly.type
_entity_poly.pdbx_seq_one_letter_code
_entity_poly.pdbx_strand_id
1 'polypeptide(L)' 'MKIVKFHESLTKGCWEFGVQEKIFIKNNNMLEIKLSRGEKEVFIRFHKVFKVFLEDYEKFIYTLRKIDVYRGIYITTGE' A
#
# COMPACT_ATOMS: atom_id res chain seq x y z
N MET A 1 2.19 -7.92 12.61
CA MET A 1 0.84 -7.51 12.17
C MET A 1 0.39 -8.40 11.00
N LYS A 2 -0.89 -8.82 10.92
CA LYS A 2 -1.41 -9.62 9.80
C LYS A 2 -1.91 -8.70 8.67
N ILE A 3 -1.65 -9.06 7.41
CA ILE A 3 -2.11 -8.29 6.23
C ILE A 3 -3.63 -8.05 6.28
N VAL A 4 -4.41 -9.08 6.65
CA VAL A 4 -5.88 -9.00 6.75
C VAL A 4 -6.33 -7.93 7.75
N LYS A 5 -5.74 -7.90 8.95
CA LYS A 5 -6.09 -6.91 9.98
C LYS A 5 -5.73 -5.48 9.57
N PHE A 6 -4.59 -5.31 8.90
CA PHE A 6 -4.20 -4.00 8.37
C PHE A 6 -5.19 -3.53 7.29
N HIS A 7 -5.54 -4.41 6.35
CA HIS A 7 -6.53 -4.12 5.32
C HIS A 7 -7.90 -3.76 5.92
N GLU A 8 -8.43 -4.55 6.86
CA GLU A 8 -9.71 -4.26 7.54
C GLU A 8 -9.72 -2.89 8.21
N SER A 9 -8.63 -2.53 8.88
CA SER A 9 -8.49 -1.24 9.56
C SER A 9 -8.43 -0.09 8.55
N LEU A 10 -7.72 -0.29 7.44
CA LEU A 10 -7.61 0.68 6.36
C LEU A 10 -8.97 0.89 5.66
N THR A 11 -9.65 -0.20 5.30
CA THR A 11 -10.95 -0.17 4.62
C THR A 11 -12.02 0.50 5.48
N LYS A 12 -12.02 0.25 6.79
CA LYS A 12 -12.92 0.94 7.71
C LYS A 12 -12.74 2.46 7.65
N GLY A 13 -11.49 2.93 7.73
CA GLY A 13 -11.19 4.37 7.60
C GLY A 13 -11.55 4.92 6.22
N CYS A 14 -11.27 4.19 5.15
CA CYS A 14 -11.61 4.64 3.79
C CYS A 14 -13.11 4.82 3.60
N TRP A 15 -13.92 3.89 4.13
CA TRP A 15 -15.37 3.97 4.09
C TRP A 15 -15.91 5.20 4.85
N GLU A 16 -15.40 5.45 6.06
CA GLU A 16 -15.79 6.61 6.89
C GLU A 16 -15.52 7.96 6.19
N PHE A 17 -14.50 8.04 5.33
CA PHE A 17 -14.08 9.28 4.65
C PHE A 17 -14.41 9.33 3.14
N GLY A 18 -15.15 8.35 2.61
CA GLY A 18 -15.51 8.28 1.19
C GLY A 18 -14.30 8.13 0.25
N VAL A 19 -13.27 7.42 0.69
CA VAL A 19 -12.08 7.10 -0.11
C VAL A 19 -12.32 5.83 -0.90
N GLN A 20 -12.01 5.85 -2.19
CA GLN A 20 -12.11 4.67 -3.05
C GLN A 20 -10.85 3.82 -2.96
N GLU A 21 -11.04 2.49 -2.94
CA GLU A 21 -9.97 1.51 -2.81
C GLU A 21 -9.82 0.67 -4.07
N LYS A 22 -8.59 0.49 -4.54
CA LYS A 22 -8.24 -0.47 -5.60
C LYS A 22 -7.08 -1.35 -5.16
N ILE A 23 -7.36 -2.63 -4.95
CA ILE A 23 -6.35 -3.63 -4.55
C ILE A 23 -5.62 -4.14 -5.80
N PHE A 24 -4.29 -4.16 -5.76
CA PHE A 24 -3.43 -4.72 -6.81
C PHE A 24 -2.85 -6.07 -6.41
N ILE A 25 -2.37 -6.15 -5.16
CA ILE A 25 -1.81 -7.38 -4.60
C ILE A 25 -2.36 -7.55 -3.19
N LYS A 26 -2.80 -8.76 -2.86
CA LYS A 26 -3.18 -9.14 -1.50
C LYS A 26 -2.82 -10.60 -1.26
N ASN A 27 -1.76 -10.82 -0.48
CA ASN A 27 -1.34 -12.15 -0.06
C ASN A 27 -0.89 -12.12 1.40
N ASN A 28 -0.30 -13.21 1.90
CA ASN A 28 0.11 -13.33 3.31
C ASN A 28 1.27 -12.41 3.72
N ASN A 29 2.04 -11.92 2.75
CA ASN A 29 3.25 -11.13 2.99
C ASN A 29 3.13 -9.70 2.48
N MET A 30 2.22 -9.41 1.55
CA MET A 30 2.13 -8.10 0.93
C MET A 30 0.69 -7.69 0.63
N LEU A 31 0.39 -6.41 0.85
CA LEU A 31 -0.77 -5.71 0.36
C LEU A 31 -0.32 -4.51 -0.45
N GLU A 32 -0.80 -4.39 -1.66
CA GLU A 32 -0.68 -3.20 -2.50
C GLU A 32 -2.07 -2.68 -2.81
N ILE A 33 -2.31 -1.42 -2.45
CA ILE A 33 -3.61 -0.79 -2.57
C ILE A 33 -3.43 0.66 -3.00
N LYS A 34 -4.24 1.10 -3.96
CA LYS A 34 -4.37 2.51 -4.33
C LYS A 34 -5.63 3.06 -3.68
N LEU A 35 -5.48 4.21 -3.04
CA LEU A 35 -6.53 4.98 -2.41
C LEU A 35 -6.74 6.26 -3.21
N SER A 36 -7.98 6.53 -3.61
CA SER A 36 -8.30 7.71 -4.42
C SER A 36 -9.40 8.53 -3.75
N ARG A 37 -9.20 9.84 -3.68
CA ARG A 37 -10.22 10.81 -3.25
C ARG A 37 -10.08 12.08 -4.09
N GLY A 38 -11.03 12.31 -4.99
CA GLY A 38 -10.91 13.34 -6.02
C GLY A 38 -9.69 13.06 -6.90
N GLU A 39 -8.90 14.09 -7.20
CA GLU A 39 -7.67 13.99 -8.01
C GLU A 39 -6.45 13.46 -7.23
N LYS A 40 -6.58 13.26 -5.92
CA LYS A 40 -5.46 12.80 -5.09
C LYS A 40 -5.48 11.29 -4.97
N GLU A 41 -4.40 10.68 -5.43
CA GLU A 41 -4.22 9.24 -5.39
C GLU A 41 -2.98 8.87 -4.59
N VAL A 42 -3.14 7.94 -3.66
CA VAL A 42 -2.07 7.44 -2.80
C VAL A 42 -1.93 5.94 -3.01
N PHE A 43 -0.72 5.48 -3.29
CA PHE A 43 -0.39 4.06 -3.32
C PHE A 43 0.23 3.64 -2.00
N ILE A 44 -0.30 2.58 -1.39
CA ILE A 44 0.23 2.00 -0.16
C ILE A 44 0.70 0.58 -0.46
N ARG A 45 1.97 0.30 -0.13
CA ARG A 45 2.52 -1.06 -0.04
C ARG A 45 2.75 -1.38 1.43
N PHE A 46 2.01 -2.35 1.96
CA PHE A 46 2.27 -2.94 3.26
C PHE A 46 2.98 -4.27 3.07
N HIS A 47 4.25 -4.35 3.49
CA HIS A 47 5.14 -5.49 3.24
C HIS A 47 5.58 -6.11 4.58
N LYS A 48 5.14 -7.34 4.83
CA LYS A 48 5.53 -8.11 6.00
C LYS A 48 6.86 -8.82 5.73
N VAL A 49 7.96 -8.16 6.09
CA VAL A 49 9.33 -8.70 6.00
C VAL A 49 10.05 -8.55 7.33
N PHE A 50 11.16 -9.28 7.47
CA PHE A 50 12.12 -9.07 8.55
C PHE A 50 13.12 -7.96 8.25
N LYS A 51 13.59 -7.90 6.99
CA LYS A 51 14.53 -6.89 6.50
C LYS A 51 14.12 -6.40 5.13
N VAL A 52 14.18 -5.10 4.90
CA VAL A 52 13.94 -4.48 3.59
C VAL A 52 15.27 -4.46 2.83
N PHE A 53 15.28 -5.03 1.63
CA PHE A 53 16.46 -4.98 0.76
C PHE A 53 16.35 -3.82 -0.25
N LEU A 54 17.47 -3.47 -0.87
CA LEU A 54 17.51 -2.41 -1.87
C LEU A 54 16.56 -2.72 -3.04
N GLU A 55 16.47 -3.99 -3.44
CA GLU A 55 15.59 -4.44 -4.52
C GLU A 55 14.10 -4.22 -4.19
N ASP A 56 13.71 -4.30 -2.92
CA ASP A 56 12.34 -4.02 -2.49
C ASP A 56 11.99 -2.54 -2.67
N TYR A 57 12.95 -1.66 -2.34
CA TYR A 57 12.86 -0.23 -2.55
C TYR A 57 12.80 0.11 -4.04
N GLU A 58 13.69 -0.46 -4.84
CA GLU A 58 13.71 -0.24 -6.30
C GLU A 58 12.41 -0.69 -6.96
N LYS A 59 11.90 -1.87 -6.59
CA LYS A 59 10.59 -2.36 -7.05
C LYS A 59 9.47 -1.39 -6.66
N PHE A 60 9.53 -0.81 -5.46
CA PHE A 60 8.53 0.15 -5.01
C PHE A 60 8.56 1.43 -5.85
N ILE A 61 9.75 2.03 -6.04
CA ILE A 61 9.92 3.22 -6.86
C ILE A 61 9.51 2.96 -8.32
N TYR A 62 9.88 1.81 -8.87
CA TYR A 62 9.47 1.39 -10.21
C TYR A 62 7.95 1.30 -10.33
N THR A 63 7.27 0.72 -9.34
CA THR A 63 5.81 0.71 -9.29
C THR A 63 5.27 2.14 -9.28
N LEU A 64 5.72 3.02 -8.39
CA LEU A 64 5.21 4.41 -8.31
C LEU A 64 5.34 5.16 -9.64
N ARG A 65 6.45 4.99 -10.36
CA ARG A 65 6.66 5.59 -11.68
C ARG A 65 5.68 5.11 -12.75
N LYS A 66 5.07 3.93 -12.57
CA LYS A 66 4.11 3.35 -13.54
C LYS A 66 2.65 3.73 -13.29
N ILE A 67 2.27 3.98 -12.04
CA ILE A 67 0.87 4.18 -11.65
C ILE A 67 0.44 5.64 -11.47
N ASP A 68 1.34 6.58 -11.79
CA ASP A 68 1.16 8.04 -11.72
C ASP A 68 0.32 8.47 -10.52
N VAL A 69 0.93 8.38 -9.33
CA VAL A 69 0.26 8.67 -8.06
C VAL A 69 0.88 9.87 -7.38
N TYR A 70 0.04 10.67 -6.71
CA TYR A 70 0.49 11.83 -5.95
C TYR A 70 1.48 11.45 -4.84
N ARG A 71 1.29 10.28 -4.21
CA ARG A 71 2.17 9.80 -3.15
C ARG A 71 2.23 8.29 -3.07
N GLY A 72 3.43 7.76 -2.82
CA GLY A 72 3.65 6.37 -2.40
C GLY A 72 3.97 6.28 -0.91
N ILE A 73 3.39 5.32 -0.22
CA ILE A 73 3.70 4.98 1.18
C ILE A 73 4.14 3.52 1.25
N TYR A 74 5.33 3.28 1.79
CA TYR A 74 5.85 1.94 2.03
C TYR A 74 5.86 1.68 3.55
N ILE A 75 5.13 0.65 3.99
CA ILE A 75 5.01 0.27 5.39
C ILE A 75 5.55 -1.14 5.54
N THR A 76 6.52 -1.33 6.41
CA THR A 76 7.14 -2.64 6.69
C THR A 76 6.96 -3.05 8.14
N THR A 77 7.04 -4.35 8.41
CA THR A 77 7.14 -4.88 9.78
C THR A 77 8.57 -5.10 10.25
N GLY A 78 9.55 -4.94 9.36
CA GLY A 78 10.97 -5.14 9.60
C GLY A 78 11.78 -3.87 9.33
N GLU A 79 13.11 -4.01 9.33
CA GLU A 79 14.07 -2.89 9.22
C GLU A 79 14.72 -2.78 7.84
#